data_AF-A0A7L0PVG6-F1
#
_entry.id   AF-A0A7L0PVG6-F1
#
_cell.length_a   1.000
_cell.length_b   1.000
_cell.length_c   1.000
_cell.angle_alpha   90.00
_cell.angle_beta   90.00
_cell.angle_gamma   90.00
#
_symmetry.space_group_name_H-M   'P 1'
#
loop_
_entity.id
_entity.type
_entity.pdbx_description
1 polymer ?
#
loop_
_entity_poly.entity_id
_entity_poly.type
_entity_poly.pdbx_seq_one_letter_code
_entity_poly.pdbx_strand_id
1 'polypeptide(L)'
;SSPSLWQRGGPSLTQNLPDFPAKEKEKLAVAEIRRLQKQFRIAAEKKKSYGANVRQQMQAQEKEIKSLTQKHEDASLTLNQILSLRNAMLDDRNCMELQCLLQTKYQYDSLIRDRKAVVADLHSQILEQKKKIVRQNQRAAKVKQANSSKRLEKQTETWEKRLYNATVHFNTTLTRNNKLREEIESLRIQKAFLNNFYLKLCKKMDQQRRRMNTAVRQSAQASEQRTEALARISAMNERHSKDIVQYNVELQERERVLDEETKLKTFILAKFTDRSELEEQAKKKKALKAAQREKRSQGESFESWEVAYKRLLELAEDGDIDHLLHDFMEKEEKNFACFSYANEMNNEIEKVQQRIKDLQNEITALVVDQEYVENSNLRILQELEEELIETTEEAKRYEDRCKESSKVLGQLKSRTDALFKESNCNATKIMKQLGENRQITDLNLMQFFGLVDKKTTELLLMESILRYTSADDSHSAQPFANPLLGTTELLCVMDQAQLCLPPPALDSATDTIDTLDVPLDHDKLRQLILQSWEKEWGNTASTGKKGRNDVRV
;
A
#
# COMPACT_ATOMS: atom_id res chain seq x y z
N SER A 1 -37.42 -74.00 -116.33
CA SER A 1 -38.36 -75.06 -115.97
C SER A 1 -39.56 -75.02 -116.92
N SER A 2 -39.83 -76.13 -117.60
CA SER A 2 -41.01 -76.35 -118.47
C SER A 2 -42.16 -76.99 -117.64
N PRO A 3 -43.32 -77.45 -118.19
CA PRO A 3 -43.81 -77.49 -119.59
C PRO A 3 -45.32 -77.11 -119.78
N SER A 4 -45.90 -77.22 -121.00
CA SER A 4 -46.98 -78.20 -121.39
C SER A 4 -48.35 -77.55 -121.72
N LEU A 5 -49.32 -78.09 -122.49
CA LEU A 5 -49.42 -79.22 -123.47
C LEU A 5 -50.70 -79.06 -124.39
N TRP A 6 -50.60 -79.21 -125.73
CA TRP A 6 -51.52 -79.94 -126.69
C TRP A 6 -53.06 -79.68 -126.77
N GLN A 7 -53.88 -80.43 -127.55
CA GLN A 7 -54.01 -80.57 -129.04
C GLN A 7 -55.31 -81.38 -129.42
N ARG A 8 -55.99 -81.07 -130.55
CA ARG A 8 -56.78 -81.96 -131.47
C ARG A 8 -58.06 -82.72 -130.99
N GLY A 9 -59.08 -82.85 -131.87
CA GLY A 9 -60.09 -83.95 -131.82
C GLY A 9 -61.36 -83.80 -132.68
N GLY A 10 -61.79 -84.86 -133.39
CA GLY A 10 -63.10 -85.01 -134.07
C GLY A 10 -63.29 -86.38 -134.79
N PRO A 11 -64.53 -86.91 -134.90
CA PRO A 11 -65.00 -87.81 -135.99
C PRO A 11 -66.53 -87.67 -136.34
N SER A 12 -67.26 -88.67 -136.90
CA SER A 12 -67.39 -89.07 -138.34
C SER A 12 -68.65 -89.98 -138.58
N LEU A 13 -68.89 -90.48 -139.82
CA LEU A 13 -69.88 -91.52 -140.29
C LEU A 13 -71.38 -91.08 -140.46
N THR A 14 -72.13 -91.27 -141.58
CA THR A 14 -72.61 -92.45 -142.41
C THR A 14 -73.70 -93.32 -141.74
N GLN A 15 -74.75 -93.90 -142.36
CA GLN A 15 -75.26 -94.08 -143.75
C GLN A 15 -76.73 -94.63 -143.76
N ASN A 16 -77.35 -94.83 -144.94
CA ASN A 16 -78.30 -95.93 -145.34
C ASN A 16 -79.69 -95.57 -145.94
N LEU A 17 -80.08 -96.37 -146.94
CA LEU A 17 -81.37 -96.47 -147.67
C LEU A 17 -82.01 -97.86 -147.41
N PRO A 18 -83.33 -98.04 -147.58
CA PRO A 18 -83.80 -99.09 -148.51
C PRO A 18 -85.11 -98.75 -149.28
N ASP A 19 -85.67 -99.75 -150.00
CA ASP A 19 -86.43 -99.61 -151.25
C ASP A 19 -87.98 -99.79 -151.18
N PHE A 20 -88.64 -99.83 -152.36
CA PHE A 20 -90.08 -100.07 -152.70
C PHE A 20 -91.01 -98.82 -152.83
N PRO A 21 -92.24 -98.95 -153.38
CA PRO A 21 -92.54 -99.16 -154.80
C PRO A 21 -93.06 -97.89 -155.54
N ALA A 22 -93.24 -98.02 -156.87
CA ALA A 22 -93.07 -96.94 -157.85
C ALA A 22 -94.16 -95.85 -157.98
N LYS A 23 -95.01 -95.57 -156.97
CA LYS A 23 -95.93 -94.40 -157.00
C LYS A 23 -96.02 -93.55 -155.72
N GLU A 24 -95.22 -93.86 -154.69
CA GLU A 24 -95.13 -93.03 -153.47
C GLU A 24 -93.80 -92.26 -153.34
N LYS A 25 -92.77 -92.60 -154.12
CA LYS A 25 -91.42 -91.99 -154.04
C LYS A 25 -91.34 -90.49 -154.36
N GLU A 26 -92.32 -89.92 -155.05
CA GLU A 26 -92.28 -88.50 -155.48
C GLU A 26 -92.65 -87.50 -154.37
N LYS A 27 -93.49 -87.89 -153.39
CA LYS A 27 -93.96 -86.97 -152.33
C LYS A 27 -92.97 -86.81 -151.16
N LEU A 28 -92.12 -87.81 -150.89
CA LEU A 28 -91.14 -87.75 -149.80
C LEU A 28 -89.86 -86.98 -150.17
N ALA A 29 -89.40 -87.07 -151.43
CA ALA A 29 -88.19 -86.36 -151.88
C ALA A 29 -88.30 -84.83 -151.80
N VAL A 30 -89.50 -84.28 -152.07
CA VAL A 30 -89.76 -82.83 -152.04
C VAL A 30 -89.71 -82.25 -150.61
N ALA A 31 -90.03 -83.07 -149.60
CA ALA A 31 -89.99 -82.63 -148.19
C ALA A 31 -88.54 -82.44 -147.70
N GLU A 32 -87.64 -83.37 -148.03
CA GLU A 32 -86.26 -83.35 -147.51
C GLU A 32 -85.40 -82.25 -148.17
N ILE A 33 -85.63 -81.93 -149.44
CA ILE A 33 -84.97 -80.81 -150.14
C ILE A 33 -85.21 -79.47 -149.42
N ARG A 34 -86.45 -79.22 -148.95
CA ARG A 34 -86.78 -77.99 -148.19
C ARG A 34 -86.08 -77.92 -146.83
N ARG A 35 -85.81 -79.07 -146.18
CA ARG A 35 -85.12 -79.12 -144.88
C ARG A 35 -83.66 -78.71 -145.01
N LEU A 36 -82.95 -79.23 -146.01
CA LEU A 36 -81.53 -78.95 -146.24
C LEU A 36 -81.27 -77.49 -146.68
N GLN A 37 -82.13 -76.91 -147.52
CA GLN A 37 -82.04 -75.49 -147.90
C GLN A 37 -82.12 -74.55 -146.67
N LYS A 38 -82.96 -74.88 -145.68
CA LYS A 38 -83.11 -74.06 -144.46
C LYS A 38 -81.87 -74.10 -143.57
N GLN A 39 -81.18 -75.24 -143.49
CA GLN A 39 -79.94 -75.37 -142.70
C GLN A 39 -78.77 -74.60 -143.32
N PHE A 40 -78.64 -74.58 -144.65
CA PHE A 40 -77.57 -73.86 -145.34
C PHE A 40 -77.62 -72.33 -145.09
N ARG A 41 -78.83 -71.75 -145.01
CA ARG A 41 -79.03 -70.32 -144.74
C ARG A 41 -78.54 -69.91 -143.35
N ILE A 42 -78.85 -70.71 -142.32
CA ILE A 42 -78.44 -70.47 -140.93
C ILE A 42 -76.90 -70.56 -140.77
N ALA A 43 -76.26 -71.50 -141.48
CA ALA A 43 -74.80 -71.65 -141.47
C ALA A 43 -74.08 -70.42 -142.09
N ALA A 44 -74.63 -69.86 -143.18
CA ALA A 44 -74.09 -68.68 -143.83
C ALA A 44 -74.15 -67.43 -142.92
N GLU A 45 -75.24 -67.24 -142.18
CA GLU A 45 -75.40 -66.11 -141.25
C GLU A 45 -74.44 -66.19 -140.06
N LYS A 46 -74.24 -67.39 -139.46
CA LYS A 46 -73.24 -67.60 -138.39
C LYS A 46 -71.80 -67.31 -138.85
N LYS A 47 -71.45 -67.67 -140.09
CA LYS A 47 -70.12 -67.34 -140.65
C LYS A 47 -69.93 -65.82 -140.80
N LYS A 48 -71.01 -65.10 -141.13
CA LYS A 48 -71.01 -63.63 -141.31
C LYS A 48 -70.87 -62.88 -139.97
N SER A 49 -71.53 -63.33 -138.90
CA SER A 49 -71.43 -62.72 -137.57
C SER A 49 -70.08 -62.98 -136.90
N TYR A 50 -69.54 -64.20 -136.98
CA TYR A 50 -68.21 -64.51 -136.43
C TYR A 50 -67.10 -63.65 -137.08
N GLY A 51 -67.15 -63.50 -138.41
CA GLY A 51 -66.20 -62.63 -139.14
C GLY A 51 -66.32 -61.13 -138.83
N ALA A 52 -67.46 -60.68 -138.28
CA ALA A 52 -67.59 -59.30 -137.78
C ALA A 52 -66.94 -59.14 -136.40
N ASN A 53 -67.16 -60.08 -135.49
CA ASN A 53 -66.63 -60.03 -134.13
C ASN A 53 -65.09 -60.07 -134.10
N VAL A 54 -64.46 -60.96 -134.89
CA VAL A 54 -63.00 -61.04 -135.01
C VAL A 54 -62.37 -59.71 -135.47
N ARG A 55 -63.04 -58.97 -136.36
CA ARG A 55 -62.56 -57.65 -136.82
C ARG A 55 -62.64 -56.57 -135.74
N GLN A 56 -63.68 -56.58 -134.90
CA GLN A 56 -63.75 -55.65 -133.76
C GLN A 56 -62.66 -55.95 -132.73
N GLN A 57 -62.39 -57.23 -132.44
CA GLN A 57 -61.36 -57.62 -131.48
C GLN A 57 -59.94 -57.22 -131.97
N MET A 58 -59.63 -57.41 -133.26
CA MET A 58 -58.38 -56.93 -133.85
C MET A 58 -58.23 -55.40 -133.74
N GLN A 59 -59.27 -54.63 -134.07
CA GLN A 59 -59.24 -53.16 -133.94
C GLN A 59 -59.08 -52.67 -132.49
N ALA A 60 -59.58 -53.42 -131.50
CA ALA A 60 -59.35 -53.12 -130.09
C ALA A 60 -57.87 -53.34 -129.71
N GLN A 61 -57.30 -54.48 -130.11
CA GLN A 61 -55.88 -54.80 -129.85
C GLN A 61 -54.92 -53.83 -130.54
N GLU A 62 -55.20 -53.41 -131.78
CA GLU A 62 -54.38 -52.39 -132.47
C GLU A 62 -54.38 -51.04 -131.74
N LYS A 63 -55.51 -50.64 -131.15
CA LYS A 63 -55.60 -49.39 -130.35
C LYS A 63 -54.83 -49.50 -129.04
N GLU A 64 -54.91 -50.66 -128.37
CA GLU A 64 -54.19 -50.92 -127.13
C GLU A 64 -52.67 -50.95 -127.34
N ILE A 65 -52.19 -51.64 -128.39
CA ILE A 65 -50.78 -51.64 -128.79
C ILE A 65 -50.29 -50.21 -129.04
N LYS A 66 -51.04 -49.39 -129.79
CA LYS A 66 -50.68 -47.98 -130.03
C LYS A 66 -50.57 -47.15 -128.74
N SER A 67 -51.47 -47.37 -127.78
CA SER A 67 -51.40 -46.70 -126.47
C SER A 67 -50.19 -47.15 -125.64
N LEU A 68 -49.82 -48.42 -125.70
CA LEU A 68 -48.66 -48.97 -125.00
C LEU A 68 -47.33 -48.50 -125.63
N THR A 69 -47.22 -48.42 -126.96
CA THR A 69 -46.05 -47.83 -127.62
C THR A 69 -45.88 -46.36 -127.25
N GLN A 70 -46.96 -45.58 -127.22
CA GLN A 70 -46.87 -44.16 -126.83
C GLN A 70 -46.40 -44.00 -125.37
N LYS A 71 -46.91 -44.81 -124.43
CA LYS A 71 -46.41 -44.82 -123.03
C LYS A 71 -44.95 -45.24 -122.92
N HIS A 72 -44.49 -46.17 -123.76
CA HIS A 72 -43.09 -46.58 -123.80
C HIS A 72 -42.19 -45.45 -124.33
N GLU A 73 -42.64 -44.71 -125.34
CA GLU A 73 -41.97 -43.51 -125.85
C GLU A 73 -41.90 -42.41 -124.77
N ASP A 74 -43.02 -42.09 -124.10
CA ASP A 74 -43.06 -41.12 -123.01
C ASP A 74 -42.12 -41.51 -121.86
N ALA A 75 -42.15 -42.78 -121.43
CA ALA A 75 -41.26 -43.30 -120.40
C ALA A 75 -39.78 -43.23 -120.82
N SER A 76 -39.48 -43.58 -122.08
CA SER A 76 -38.11 -43.49 -122.63
C SER A 76 -37.63 -42.04 -122.71
N LEU A 77 -38.50 -41.08 -123.06
CA LEU A 77 -38.18 -39.67 -123.07
C LEU A 77 -37.88 -39.15 -121.67
N THR A 78 -38.68 -39.51 -120.65
CA THR A 78 -38.37 -39.14 -119.25
C THR A 78 -37.08 -39.78 -118.74
N LEU A 79 -36.82 -41.05 -119.08
CA LEU A 79 -35.57 -41.72 -118.73
C LEU A 79 -34.36 -41.02 -119.38
N ASN A 80 -34.45 -40.67 -120.67
CA ASN A 80 -33.39 -39.96 -121.40
C ASN A 80 -33.20 -38.51 -120.92
N GLN A 81 -34.24 -37.87 -120.36
CA GLN A 81 -34.10 -36.58 -119.68
C GLN A 81 -33.36 -36.72 -118.35
N ILE A 82 -33.70 -37.73 -117.54
CA ILE A 82 -33.03 -37.99 -116.25
C ILE A 82 -31.57 -38.42 -116.47
N LEU A 83 -31.34 -39.39 -117.36
CA LEU A 83 -30.02 -39.89 -117.76
C LEU A 83 -29.28 -38.97 -118.76
N SER A 84 -29.81 -37.77 -119.01
CA SER A 84 -29.14 -36.79 -119.86
C SER A 84 -27.77 -36.47 -119.29
N LEU A 85 -26.72 -36.54 -120.12
CA LEU A 85 -25.35 -36.20 -119.74
C LEU A 85 -25.26 -34.83 -119.02
N ARG A 86 -26.10 -33.87 -119.42
CA ARG A 86 -26.19 -32.55 -118.78
C ARG A 86 -26.62 -32.64 -117.31
N ASN A 87 -27.58 -33.48 -116.97
CA ASN A 87 -28.07 -33.63 -115.60
C ASN A 87 -27.06 -34.39 -114.75
N ALA A 88 -26.48 -35.47 -115.27
CA ALA A 88 -25.39 -36.19 -114.60
C ALA A 88 -24.18 -35.28 -114.29
N MET A 89 -23.79 -34.39 -115.23
CA MET A 89 -22.72 -33.41 -115.00
C MET A 89 -23.11 -32.29 -114.01
N LEU A 90 -24.40 -31.94 -113.91
CA LEU A 90 -24.88 -31.00 -112.89
C LEU A 90 -24.88 -31.64 -111.51
N ASP A 91 -25.31 -32.90 -111.39
CA ASP A 91 -25.31 -33.65 -110.14
C ASP A 91 -23.88 -33.91 -109.64
N ASP A 92 -22.95 -34.29 -110.52
CA ASP A 92 -21.52 -34.43 -110.18
C ASP A 92 -20.93 -33.10 -109.68
N ARG A 93 -21.22 -31.99 -110.37
CA ARG A 93 -20.81 -30.64 -109.94
C ARG A 93 -21.40 -30.26 -108.58
N ASN A 94 -22.68 -30.56 -108.34
CA ASN A 94 -23.35 -30.33 -107.07
C ASN A 94 -22.72 -31.19 -105.96
N CYS A 95 -22.36 -32.43 -106.24
CA CYS A 95 -21.65 -33.32 -105.31
C CYS A 95 -20.25 -32.79 -104.98
N MET A 96 -19.47 -32.33 -105.96
CA MET A 96 -18.17 -31.70 -105.74
C MET A 96 -18.29 -30.42 -104.91
N GLU A 97 -19.26 -29.56 -105.20
CA GLU A 97 -19.51 -28.33 -104.44
C GLU A 97 -19.92 -28.63 -103.00
N LEU A 98 -20.81 -29.61 -102.79
CA LEU A 98 -21.21 -30.08 -101.46
C LEU A 98 -20.02 -30.66 -100.69
N GLN A 99 -19.11 -31.39 -101.35
CA GLN A 99 -17.90 -31.93 -100.73
C GLN A 99 -16.93 -30.80 -100.30
N CYS A 100 -16.74 -29.79 -101.14
CA CYS A 100 -15.94 -28.59 -100.81
C CYS A 100 -16.56 -27.79 -99.63
N LEU A 101 -17.88 -27.60 -99.62
CA LEU A 101 -18.60 -26.95 -98.52
C LEU A 101 -18.51 -27.77 -97.23
N LEU A 102 -18.61 -29.10 -97.31
CA LEU A 102 -18.49 -30.00 -96.16
C LEU A 102 -17.07 -29.99 -95.57
N GLN A 103 -16.02 -30.01 -96.41
CA GLN A 103 -14.63 -29.86 -95.99
C GLN A 103 -14.41 -28.50 -95.30
N THR A 104 -14.94 -27.42 -95.87
CA THR A 104 -14.88 -26.06 -95.30
C THR A 104 -15.59 -26.00 -93.94
N LYS A 105 -16.76 -26.65 -93.83
CA LYS A 105 -17.50 -26.79 -92.56
C LYS A 105 -16.69 -27.54 -91.50
N TYR A 106 -16.01 -28.63 -91.86
CA TYR A 106 -15.15 -29.36 -90.92
C TYR A 106 -13.95 -28.53 -90.45
N GLN A 107 -13.37 -27.69 -91.31
CA GLN A 107 -12.30 -26.76 -90.94
C GLN A 107 -12.80 -25.71 -89.94
N TYR A 108 -13.95 -25.08 -90.20
CA TYR A 108 -14.55 -24.12 -89.27
C TYR A 108 -14.98 -24.77 -87.95
N ASP A 109 -15.55 -25.98 -87.97
CA ASP A 109 -15.84 -26.76 -86.76
C ASP A 109 -14.58 -26.97 -85.92
N SER A 110 -13.45 -27.29 -86.54
CA SER A 110 -12.17 -27.47 -85.83
C SER A 110 -11.72 -26.16 -85.20
N LEU A 111 -11.68 -25.08 -85.97
CA LEU A 111 -11.33 -23.75 -85.47
C LEU A 111 -12.25 -23.27 -84.34
N ILE A 112 -13.53 -23.65 -84.37
CA ILE A 112 -14.49 -23.38 -83.29
C ILE A 112 -14.19 -24.24 -82.05
N ARG A 113 -13.82 -25.52 -82.20
CA ARG A 113 -13.37 -26.37 -81.08
C ARG A 113 -12.11 -25.81 -80.43
N ASP A 114 -11.11 -25.46 -81.24
CA ASP A 114 -9.82 -24.96 -80.75
C ASP A 114 -10.00 -23.62 -80.01
N ARG A 115 -10.80 -22.70 -80.57
CA ARG A 115 -11.18 -21.45 -79.89
C ARG A 115 -11.97 -21.70 -78.61
N LYS A 116 -12.89 -22.66 -78.58
CA LYS A 116 -13.64 -23.04 -77.36
C LYS A 116 -12.72 -23.61 -76.29
N ALA A 117 -11.71 -24.40 -76.65
CA ALA A 117 -10.70 -24.90 -75.71
C ALA A 117 -9.89 -23.74 -75.09
N VAL A 118 -9.35 -22.83 -75.92
CA VAL A 118 -8.64 -21.63 -75.42
C VAL A 118 -9.52 -20.77 -74.51
N VAL A 119 -10.81 -20.59 -74.85
CA VAL A 119 -11.77 -19.88 -74.00
C VAL A 119 -11.99 -20.61 -72.66
N ALA A 120 -12.08 -21.93 -72.64
CA ALA A 120 -12.21 -22.71 -71.41
C ALA A 120 -10.95 -22.61 -70.52
N ASP A 121 -9.76 -22.66 -71.10
CA ASP A 121 -8.49 -22.49 -70.39
C ASP A 121 -8.37 -21.09 -69.79
N LEU A 122 -8.73 -20.04 -70.54
CA LEU A 122 -8.78 -18.68 -70.03
C LEU A 122 -9.80 -18.52 -68.89
N HIS A 123 -10.98 -19.15 -68.98
CA HIS A 123 -11.94 -19.16 -67.87
C HIS A 123 -11.39 -19.86 -66.62
N SER A 124 -10.66 -20.97 -66.78
CA SER A 124 -9.98 -21.68 -65.69
C SER A 124 -8.91 -20.80 -65.03
N GLN A 125 -8.09 -20.12 -65.83
CA GLN A 125 -7.08 -19.16 -65.34
C GLN A 125 -7.73 -17.98 -64.60
N ILE A 126 -8.80 -17.39 -65.16
CA ILE A 126 -9.58 -16.32 -64.50
C ILE A 126 -10.13 -16.81 -63.16
N LEU A 127 -10.64 -18.05 -63.08
CA LEU A 127 -11.16 -18.61 -61.83
C LEU A 127 -10.05 -18.78 -60.77
N GLU A 128 -8.86 -19.26 -61.14
CA GLU A 128 -7.75 -19.39 -60.19
C GLU A 128 -7.18 -18.02 -59.77
N GLN A 129 -7.12 -17.04 -60.67
CA GLN A 129 -6.77 -15.67 -60.28
C GLN A 129 -7.82 -15.04 -59.35
N LYS A 130 -9.11 -15.24 -59.60
CA LYS A 130 -10.19 -14.84 -58.67
C LYS A 130 -10.02 -15.50 -57.30
N LYS A 131 -9.71 -16.80 -57.23
CA LYS A 131 -9.40 -17.50 -55.96
C LYS A 131 -8.18 -16.89 -55.25
N LYS A 132 -7.10 -16.57 -55.98
CA LYS A 132 -5.91 -15.90 -55.43
C LYS A 132 -6.24 -14.51 -54.86
N ILE A 133 -7.01 -13.69 -55.60
CA ILE A 133 -7.48 -12.37 -55.14
C ILE A 133 -8.32 -12.50 -53.86
N VAL A 134 -9.26 -13.46 -53.79
CA VAL A 134 -10.05 -13.69 -52.56
C VAL A 134 -9.15 -14.08 -51.38
N ARG A 135 -8.20 -15.00 -51.55
CA ARG A 135 -7.23 -15.38 -50.51
C ARG A 135 -6.39 -14.18 -50.05
N GLN A 136 -5.96 -13.32 -50.97
CA GLN A 136 -5.17 -12.11 -50.66
C GLN A 136 -6.01 -11.06 -49.92
N ASN A 137 -7.25 -10.83 -50.35
CA ASN A 137 -8.18 -9.91 -49.68
C ASN A 137 -8.52 -10.38 -48.26
N GLN A 138 -8.70 -11.69 -48.04
CA GLN A 138 -8.87 -12.27 -46.70
C GLN A 138 -7.64 -12.05 -45.81
N ARG A 139 -6.42 -12.22 -46.35
CA ARG A 139 -5.17 -11.93 -45.63
C ARG A 139 -5.06 -10.44 -45.30
N ALA A 140 -5.31 -9.55 -46.27
CA ALA A 140 -5.29 -8.11 -46.09
C ALA A 140 -6.33 -7.62 -45.07
N ALA A 141 -7.54 -8.20 -45.05
CA ALA A 141 -8.56 -7.92 -44.05
C ALA A 141 -8.10 -8.33 -42.64
N LYS A 142 -7.54 -9.52 -42.48
CA LYS A 142 -6.97 -9.98 -41.19
C LYS A 142 -5.82 -9.09 -40.72
N VAL A 143 -4.93 -8.66 -41.61
CA VAL A 143 -3.84 -7.71 -41.29
C VAL A 143 -4.40 -6.34 -40.91
N LYS A 144 -5.37 -5.79 -41.64
CA LYS A 144 -6.05 -4.52 -41.27
C LYS A 144 -6.79 -4.60 -39.94
N GLN A 145 -7.36 -5.76 -39.60
CA GLN A 145 -8.03 -6.00 -38.32
C GLN A 145 -7.01 -6.11 -37.17
N ALA A 146 -5.88 -6.81 -37.38
CA ALA A 146 -4.81 -6.93 -36.41
C ALA A 146 -4.12 -5.56 -36.16
N ASN A 147 -3.80 -4.84 -37.24
CA ASN A 147 -3.19 -3.51 -37.24
C ASN A 147 -4.24 -2.39 -37.16
N SER A 148 -5.43 -2.66 -36.60
CA SER A 148 -6.40 -1.60 -36.37
C SER A 148 -5.84 -0.69 -35.28
N SER A 149 -5.60 0.59 -35.62
CA SER A 149 -4.93 1.57 -34.72
C SER A 149 -5.55 1.54 -33.32
N LYS A 150 -6.89 1.60 -33.25
CA LYS A 150 -7.70 1.50 -32.02
C LYS A 150 -7.49 0.24 -31.17
N ARG A 151 -7.03 -0.87 -31.74
CA ARG A 151 -6.70 -2.10 -30.99
C ARG A 151 -5.28 -2.06 -30.46
N LEU A 152 -4.34 -1.55 -31.26
CA LEU A 152 -2.96 -1.32 -30.83
C LEU A 152 -2.89 -0.25 -29.74
N GLU A 153 -3.55 0.89 -29.92
CA GLU A 153 -3.75 1.95 -28.91
C GLU A 153 -4.24 1.38 -27.57
N LYS A 154 -5.34 0.62 -27.58
CA LYS A 154 -5.87 -0.02 -26.35
C LYS A 154 -4.90 -1.03 -25.72
N GLN A 155 -4.09 -1.72 -26.52
CA GLN A 155 -3.05 -2.61 -25.99
C GLN A 155 -1.92 -1.80 -25.36
N THR A 156 -1.44 -0.75 -26.02
CA THR A 156 -0.46 0.20 -25.51
C THR A 156 -0.94 0.83 -24.20
N GLU A 157 -2.14 1.41 -24.16
CA GLU A 157 -2.75 1.94 -22.93
C GLU A 157 -2.79 0.91 -21.79
N THR A 158 -3.09 -0.36 -22.11
CA THR A 158 -3.15 -1.44 -21.12
C THR A 158 -1.76 -1.75 -20.57
N TRP A 159 -0.72 -1.75 -21.42
CA TRP A 159 0.66 -1.95 -21.00
C TRP A 159 1.21 -0.73 -20.25
N GLU A 160 0.88 0.48 -20.66
CA GLU A 160 1.21 1.74 -19.97
C GLU A 160 0.56 1.78 -18.58
N LYS A 161 -0.73 1.44 -18.45
CA LYS A 161 -1.42 1.34 -17.15
C LYS A 161 -0.79 0.28 -16.25
N ARG A 162 -0.37 -0.87 -16.81
CA ARG A 162 0.36 -1.91 -16.06
C ARG A 162 1.74 -1.44 -15.60
N LEU A 163 2.49 -0.78 -16.48
CA LEU A 163 3.80 -0.21 -16.18
C LEU A 163 3.69 0.88 -15.12
N TYR A 164 2.75 1.81 -15.26
CA TYR A 164 2.46 2.84 -14.28
C TYR A 164 2.12 2.23 -12.91
N ASN A 165 1.21 1.26 -12.85
CA ASN A 165 0.85 0.59 -11.60
C ASN A 165 2.06 -0.13 -10.97
N ALA A 166 2.92 -0.76 -11.76
CA ALA A 166 4.15 -1.40 -11.27
C ALA A 166 5.16 -0.36 -10.71
N THR A 167 5.36 0.75 -11.42
CA THR A 167 6.22 1.86 -10.99
C THR A 167 5.69 2.53 -9.72
N VAL A 168 4.38 2.77 -9.62
CA VAL A 168 3.74 3.28 -8.39
C VAL A 168 3.96 2.30 -7.24
N HIS A 169 3.68 1.00 -7.43
CA HIS A 169 3.86 0.01 -6.38
C HIS A 169 5.32 -0.13 -5.92
N PHE A 170 6.28 -0.06 -6.85
CA PHE A 170 7.71 0.00 -6.54
C PHE A 170 8.06 1.24 -5.72
N ASN A 171 7.60 2.43 -6.13
CA ASN A 171 7.83 3.68 -5.40
C ASN A 171 7.19 3.69 -4.01
N THR A 172 5.97 3.16 -3.86
CA THR A 172 5.31 2.96 -2.55
C THR A 172 6.11 1.99 -1.66
N THR A 173 6.67 0.93 -2.24
CA THR A 173 7.52 -0.02 -1.51
C THR A 173 8.85 0.61 -1.09
N LEU A 174 9.47 1.41 -1.96
CA LEU A 174 10.73 2.10 -1.70
C LEU A 174 10.57 3.20 -0.63
N THR A 175 9.49 3.99 -0.69
CA THR A 175 9.16 4.98 0.35
C THR A 175 8.83 4.32 1.69
N ARG A 176 8.10 3.19 1.71
CA ARG A 176 7.92 2.39 2.94
C ARG A 176 9.26 1.85 3.47
N ASN A 177 10.15 1.40 2.59
CA ASN A 177 11.45 0.88 2.98
C ASN A 177 12.37 1.97 3.56
N ASN A 178 12.33 3.19 3.02
CA ASN A 178 13.06 4.32 3.60
C ASN A 178 12.54 4.69 4.99
N LYS A 179 11.21 4.77 5.20
CA LYS A 179 10.63 4.98 6.54
C LYS A 179 11.08 3.92 7.54
N LEU A 180 11.12 2.65 7.15
CA LEU A 180 11.63 1.56 8.01
C LEU A 180 13.14 1.69 8.29
N ARG A 181 13.95 2.23 7.36
CA ARG A 181 15.37 2.51 7.61
C ARG A 181 15.56 3.66 8.59
N GLU A 182 14.77 4.73 8.46
CA GLU A 182 14.76 5.87 9.38
C GLU A 182 14.36 5.42 10.80
N GLU A 183 13.33 4.59 10.92
CA GLU A 183 12.91 3.97 12.19
C GLU A 183 14.00 3.08 12.81
N ILE A 184 14.64 2.21 12.00
CA ILE A 184 15.76 1.38 12.45
C ILE A 184 16.94 2.23 12.95
N GLU A 185 17.25 3.34 12.29
CA GLU A 185 18.36 4.20 12.70
C GLU A 185 18.02 5.01 13.97
N SER A 186 16.78 5.49 14.11
CA SER A 186 16.28 6.06 15.37
C SER A 186 16.40 5.07 16.53
N LEU A 187 15.99 3.82 16.33
CA LEU A 187 16.09 2.76 17.35
C LEU A 187 17.55 2.41 17.69
N ARG A 188 18.48 2.54 16.74
CA ARG A 188 19.93 2.39 16.98
C ARG A 188 20.50 3.52 17.82
N ILE A 189 20.12 4.77 17.51
CA ILE A 189 20.53 5.97 18.28
C ILE A 189 19.98 5.86 19.71
N GLN A 190 18.68 5.55 19.88
CA GLN A 190 18.05 5.24 21.18
C GLN A 190 18.84 4.19 21.96
N LYS A 191 19.17 3.06 21.33
CA LYS A 191 19.93 1.99 21.96
C LYS A 191 21.35 2.44 22.37
N ALA A 192 22.02 3.24 21.55
CA ALA A 192 23.34 3.78 21.86
C ALA A 192 23.30 4.76 23.05
N PHE A 193 22.29 5.63 23.10
CA PHE A 193 22.00 6.52 24.23
C PHE A 193 21.74 5.73 25.51
N LEU A 194 20.79 4.78 25.49
CA LEU A 194 20.47 3.94 26.66
C LEU A 194 21.68 3.14 27.15
N ASN A 195 22.51 2.61 26.26
CA ASN A 195 23.77 1.96 26.63
C ASN A 195 24.75 2.92 27.30
N ASN A 196 24.83 4.19 26.87
CA ASN A 196 25.67 5.21 27.50
C ASN A 196 25.21 5.50 28.94
N PHE A 197 23.88 5.65 29.15
CA PHE A 197 23.29 5.83 30.48
C PHE A 197 23.50 4.61 31.37
N TYR A 198 23.32 3.40 30.85
CA TYR A 198 23.61 2.15 31.56
C TYR A 198 25.09 2.09 32.01
N LEU A 199 26.04 2.40 31.13
CA LEU A 199 27.47 2.44 31.46
C LEU A 199 27.80 3.53 32.51
N LYS A 200 27.16 4.71 32.44
CA LYS A 200 27.28 5.75 33.47
C LYS A 200 26.75 5.27 34.83
N LEU A 201 25.61 4.59 34.85
CA LEU A 201 25.01 4.03 36.05
C LEU A 201 25.89 2.93 36.67
N CYS A 202 26.41 2.00 35.87
CA CYS A 202 27.37 0.99 36.33
C CYS A 202 28.61 1.64 36.98
N LYS A 203 29.18 2.68 36.37
CA LYS A 203 30.31 3.43 36.94
C LYS A 203 29.97 4.08 38.29
N LYS A 204 28.78 4.68 38.44
CA LYS A 204 28.29 5.23 39.72
C LYS A 204 28.14 4.12 40.78
N MET A 205 27.54 2.99 40.43
CA MET A 205 27.39 1.83 41.32
C MET A 205 28.74 1.26 41.78
N ASP A 206 29.72 1.13 40.89
CA ASP A 206 31.07 0.68 41.25
C ASP A 206 31.85 1.72 42.09
N GLN A 207 31.58 3.01 41.92
CA GLN A 207 32.10 4.06 42.79
C GLN A 207 31.50 3.96 44.20
N GLN A 208 30.17 3.78 44.32
CA GLN A 208 29.49 3.58 45.59
C GLN A 208 29.97 2.31 46.31
N ARG A 209 30.12 1.19 45.59
CA ARG A 209 30.68 -0.06 46.12
C ARG A 209 32.10 0.13 46.67
N ARG A 210 32.95 0.90 45.97
CA ARG A 210 34.31 1.24 46.45
C ARG A 210 34.32 2.14 47.69
N ARG A 211 33.40 3.11 47.78
CA ARG A 211 33.20 3.93 48.98
C ARG A 211 32.76 3.05 50.16
N MET A 212 31.73 2.22 49.97
CA MET A 212 31.22 1.27 50.97
C MET A 212 32.32 0.33 51.48
N ASN A 213 33.05 -0.35 50.58
CA ASN A 213 34.15 -1.25 50.95
C ASN A 213 35.30 -0.54 51.68
N THR A 214 35.47 0.77 51.51
CA THR A 214 36.47 1.57 52.23
C THR A 214 35.98 1.93 53.63
N ALA A 215 34.73 2.33 53.78
CA ALA A 215 34.10 2.57 55.09
C ALA A 215 34.07 1.28 55.95
N VAL A 216 33.73 0.13 55.35
CA VAL A 216 33.78 -1.19 56.03
C VAL A 216 35.19 -1.51 56.51
N ARG A 217 36.22 -1.27 55.67
CA ARG A 217 37.64 -1.50 56.06
C ARG A 217 38.09 -0.58 57.20
N GLN A 218 37.69 0.69 57.17
CA GLN A 218 37.97 1.65 58.25
C GLN A 218 37.26 1.28 59.55
N SER A 219 36.01 0.82 59.47
CA SER A 219 35.25 0.33 60.62
C SER A 219 35.88 -0.94 61.21
N ALA A 220 36.32 -1.89 60.38
CA ALA A 220 37.05 -3.07 60.83
C ALA A 220 38.37 -2.70 61.54
N GLN A 221 39.16 -1.81 60.95
CA GLN A 221 40.41 -1.32 61.53
C GLN A 221 40.19 -0.60 62.88
N ALA A 222 39.18 0.27 62.98
CA ALA A 222 38.82 0.93 64.24
C ALA A 222 38.35 -0.08 65.31
N SER A 223 37.65 -1.15 64.89
CA SER A 223 37.24 -2.22 65.81
C SER A 223 38.44 -3.02 66.32
N GLU A 224 39.39 -3.36 65.45
CA GLU A 224 40.64 -4.03 65.80
C GLU A 224 41.46 -3.19 66.80
N GLN A 225 41.68 -1.90 66.50
CA GLN A 225 42.35 -0.95 67.40
C GLN A 225 41.65 -0.85 68.77
N ARG A 226 40.31 -0.84 68.80
CA ARG A 226 39.54 -0.87 70.05
C ARG A 226 39.78 -2.16 70.83
N THR A 227 39.79 -3.32 70.19
CA THR A 227 40.07 -4.60 70.86
C THR A 227 41.49 -4.66 71.42
N GLU A 228 42.48 -4.13 70.68
CA GLU A 228 43.87 -4.06 71.12
C GLU A 228 44.04 -3.12 72.34
N ALA A 229 43.38 -1.96 72.32
CA ALA A 229 43.36 -1.03 73.45
C ALA A 229 42.69 -1.64 74.69
N LEU A 230 41.56 -2.34 74.53
CA LEU A 230 40.90 -3.06 75.63
C LEU A 230 41.79 -4.18 76.20
N ALA A 231 42.48 -4.94 75.34
CA ALA A 231 43.44 -5.95 75.80
C ALA A 231 44.61 -5.32 76.59
N ARG A 232 45.13 -4.17 76.15
CA ARG A 232 46.16 -3.41 76.90
C ARG A 232 45.64 -2.93 78.27
N ILE A 233 44.42 -2.41 78.34
CA ILE A 233 43.78 -2.00 79.61
C ILE A 233 43.60 -3.19 80.54
N SER A 234 43.09 -4.33 80.04
CA SER A 234 42.93 -5.55 80.84
C SER A 234 44.27 -6.06 81.39
N ALA A 235 45.32 -6.11 80.58
CA ALA A 235 46.65 -6.51 81.01
C ALA A 235 47.28 -5.53 82.03
N MET A 236 46.99 -4.23 81.92
CA MET A 236 47.43 -3.22 82.91
C MET A 236 46.69 -3.40 84.24
N ASN A 237 45.37 -3.60 84.20
CA ASN A 237 44.55 -3.82 85.40
C ASN A 237 44.94 -5.12 86.12
N GLU A 238 45.29 -6.18 85.38
CA GLU A 238 45.78 -7.43 85.96
C GLU A 238 47.12 -7.24 86.70
N ARG A 239 48.05 -6.45 86.15
CA ARG A 239 49.30 -6.08 86.84
C ARG A 239 49.01 -5.26 88.09
N HIS A 240 48.25 -4.18 87.96
CA HIS A 240 47.88 -3.34 89.09
C HIS A 240 47.18 -4.13 90.22
N SER A 241 46.33 -5.11 89.88
CA SER A 241 45.72 -6.01 90.87
C SER A 241 46.75 -6.91 91.57
N LYS A 242 47.80 -7.37 90.86
CA LYS A 242 48.90 -8.13 91.46
C LYS A 242 49.76 -7.25 92.35
N ASP A 243 50.05 -6.02 91.92
CA ASP A 243 50.83 -5.03 92.66
C ASP A 243 50.12 -4.62 93.97
N ILE A 244 48.79 -4.42 93.95
CA ILE A 244 47.98 -4.21 95.17
C ILE A 244 48.08 -5.41 96.12
N VAL A 245 47.94 -6.63 95.61
CA VAL A 245 48.02 -7.85 96.43
C VAL A 245 49.42 -7.98 97.06
N GLN A 246 50.48 -7.70 96.30
CA GLN A 246 51.85 -7.69 96.82
C GLN A 246 52.04 -6.61 97.89
N TYR A 247 51.61 -5.37 97.62
CA TYR A 247 51.70 -4.26 98.57
C TYR A 247 50.98 -4.57 99.90
N ASN A 248 49.79 -5.18 99.84
CA ASN A 248 49.06 -5.57 101.04
C ASN A 248 49.78 -6.67 101.84
N VAL A 249 50.46 -7.61 101.18
CA VAL A 249 51.29 -8.63 101.85
C VAL A 249 52.52 -8.00 102.48
N GLU A 250 53.21 -7.08 101.79
CA GLU A 250 54.35 -6.35 102.34
C GLU A 250 53.93 -5.48 103.54
N LEU A 251 52.78 -4.81 103.48
CA LEU A 251 52.23 -4.02 104.58
C LEU A 251 51.96 -4.88 105.82
N GLN A 252 51.28 -6.03 105.66
CA GLN A 252 51.04 -6.97 106.75
C GLN A 252 52.34 -7.50 107.39
N GLU A 253 53.39 -7.73 106.60
CA GLU A 253 54.68 -8.15 107.15
C GLU A 253 55.37 -7.01 107.92
N ARG A 254 55.28 -5.75 107.45
CA ARG A 254 55.75 -4.58 108.23
C ARG A 254 54.97 -4.39 109.51
N GLU A 255 53.65 -4.60 109.50
CA GLU A 255 52.82 -4.57 110.69
C GLU A 255 53.26 -5.63 111.70
N ARG A 256 53.49 -6.89 111.29
CA ARG A 256 54.03 -7.95 112.17
C ARG A 256 55.36 -7.56 112.80
N VAL A 257 56.31 -7.06 112.02
CA VAL A 257 57.63 -6.63 112.52
C VAL A 257 57.50 -5.47 113.52
N LEU A 258 56.63 -4.50 113.25
CA LEU A 258 56.35 -3.40 114.20
C LEU A 258 55.68 -3.93 115.48
N ASP A 259 54.81 -4.92 115.37
CA ASP A 259 54.15 -5.57 116.51
C ASP A 259 55.16 -6.32 117.39
N GLU A 260 56.10 -7.05 116.78
CA GLU A 260 57.22 -7.72 117.46
C GLU A 260 58.18 -6.72 118.11
N GLU A 261 58.56 -5.66 117.40
CA GLU A 261 59.42 -4.60 117.94
C GLU A 261 58.72 -3.85 119.08
N THR A 262 57.40 -3.63 118.99
CA THR A 262 56.60 -3.00 120.05
C THR A 262 56.48 -3.90 121.26
N LYS A 263 56.23 -5.22 121.09
CA LYS A 263 56.27 -6.20 122.17
C LYS A 263 57.65 -6.23 122.85
N LEU A 264 58.73 -6.18 122.08
CA LEU A 264 60.10 -6.12 122.60
C LEU A 264 60.37 -4.81 123.36
N LYS A 265 60.00 -3.65 122.81
CA LYS A 265 60.09 -2.33 123.48
C LYS A 265 59.30 -2.32 124.78
N THR A 266 58.06 -2.81 124.79
CA THR A 266 57.22 -2.90 125.99
C THR A 266 57.81 -3.87 127.02
N PHE A 267 58.40 -4.99 126.60
CA PHE A 267 59.09 -5.92 127.49
C PHE A 267 60.35 -5.29 128.12
N ILE A 268 61.18 -4.61 127.31
CA ILE A 268 62.35 -3.87 127.79
C ILE A 268 61.91 -2.79 128.79
N LEU A 269 60.94 -1.95 128.43
CA LEU A 269 60.39 -0.96 129.35
C LEU A 269 59.91 -1.60 130.66
N ALA A 270 59.09 -2.67 130.60
CA ALA A 270 58.60 -3.37 131.79
C ALA A 270 59.71 -4.03 132.64
N LYS A 271 60.86 -4.35 132.06
CA LYS A 271 62.03 -4.90 132.76
C LYS A 271 62.95 -3.83 133.36
N PHE A 272 63.07 -2.67 132.72
CA PHE A 272 63.93 -1.58 133.16
C PHE A 272 63.21 -0.51 134.00
N THR A 273 61.88 -0.49 134.04
CA THR A 273 61.15 0.46 134.88
C THR A 273 61.15 0.00 136.34
N ASP A 274 61.92 0.68 137.18
CA ASP A 274 61.89 0.45 138.62
C ASP A 274 60.52 0.87 139.21
N ARG A 275 60.02 0.10 140.18
CA ARG A 275 58.66 0.24 140.71
C ARG A 275 58.45 1.58 141.43
N SER A 276 59.53 2.21 141.88
CA SER A 276 59.57 3.55 142.46
C SER A 276 59.42 4.68 141.42
N GLU A 277 59.93 4.47 140.19
CA GLU A 277 59.97 5.54 139.17
C GLU A 277 58.60 5.79 138.51
N LEU A 278 57.71 4.79 138.43
CA LEU A 278 56.35 4.99 137.91
C LEU A 278 55.52 5.94 138.77
N GLU A 279 55.68 5.89 140.09
CA GLU A 279 54.95 6.77 141.01
C GLU A 279 55.48 8.21 140.96
N GLU A 280 56.79 8.35 140.75
CA GLU A 280 57.49 9.62 140.46
C GLU A 280 57.06 10.21 139.10
N GLN A 281 56.99 9.41 138.04
CA GLN A 281 56.57 9.86 136.71
C GLN A 281 55.10 10.27 136.66
N ALA A 282 54.22 9.64 137.44
CA ALA A 282 52.82 10.07 137.59
C ALA A 282 52.71 11.46 138.24
N LYS A 283 53.57 11.75 139.22
CA LYS A 283 53.68 13.08 139.87
C LYS A 283 54.28 14.12 138.89
N LYS A 284 55.34 13.77 138.17
CA LYS A 284 55.98 14.63 137.13
C LYS A 284 55.04 14.94 135.95
N LYS A 285 54.22 14.00 135.47
CA LYS A 285 53.21 14.26 134.42
C LYS A 285 52.10 15.22 134.85
N LYS A 286 51.77 15.32 136.15
CA LYS A 286 50.88 16.37 136.67
C LYS A 286 51.56 17.75 136.68
N ALA A 287 52.84 17.82 137.05
CA ALA A 287 53.61 19.09 137.06
C ALA A 287 53.88 19.64 135.65
N LEU A 288 54.23 18.78 134.68
CA LEU A 288 54.47 19.19 133.28
C LEU A 288 53.24 19.81 132.62
N LYS A 289 52.03 19.32 132.91
CA LYS A 289 50.77 19.91 132.42
C LYS A 289 50.48 21.31 132.98
N ALA A 290 51.09 21.70 134.10
CA ALA A 290 51.01 23.07 134.61
C ALA A 290 52.03 23.98 133.91
N ALA A 291 53.31 23.57 133.85
CA ALA A 291 54.39 24.36 133.25
C ALA A 291 54.22 24.59 131.73
N GLN A 292 53.55 23.68 131.01
CA GLN A 292 53.34 23.81 129.56
C GLN A 292 52.32 24.90 129.17
N ARG A 293 51.57 25.47 130.14
CA ARG A 293 50.72 26.65 129.90
C ARG A 293 51.48 27.96 129.89
N GLU A 294 52.63 28.03 130.55
CA GLU A 294 53.39 29.27 130.78
C GLU A 294 54.45 29.52 129.69
N LYS A 295 54.81 28.50 128.90
CA LYS A 295 55.88 28.56 127.88
C LYS A 295 55.44 28.82 126.44
N ARG A 296 54.18 29.25 126.22
CA ARG A 296 53.65 29.63 124.88
C ARG A 296 53.66 31.14 124.59
N SER A 297 54.17 31.97 125.50
CA SER A 297 53.98 33.43 125.50
C SER A 297 55.12 34.28 124.92
N GLN A 298 56.10 33.70 124.21
CA GLN A 298 57.15 34.48 123.52
C GLN A 298 57.79 33.70 122.36
N GLY A 299 57.91 34.34 121.18
CA GLY A 299 58.68 33.80 120.04
C GLY A 299 58.09 33.97 118.64
N GLU A 300 57.82 35.21 118.20
CA GLU A 300 58.03 35.66 116.81
C GLU A 300 57.41 34.85 115.64
N SER A 301 56.11 34.61 115.72
CA SER A 301 55.21 35.01 114.62
C SER A 301 53.89 35.59 115.11
N PHE A 302 53.73 35.67 116.44
CA PHE A 302 52.45 35.95 117.09
C PHE A 302 51.86 37.29 116.67
N GLU A 303 52.63 38.38 116.60
CA GLU A 303 52.07 39.71 116.30
C GLU A 303 51.49 39.82 114.87
N SER A 304 52.06 39.11 113.87
CA SER A 304 51.51 39.11 112.51
C SER A 304 50.24 38.26 112.41
N TRP A 305 50.25 37.07 113.03
CA TRP A 305 49.07 36.21 113.13
C TRP A 305 47.99 36.82 114.03
N GLU A 306 48.35 37.55 115.08
CA GLU A 306 47.44 38.22 116.02
C GLU A 306 46.82 39.46 115.38
N VAL A 307 47.54 40.21 114.53
CA VAL A 307 46.94 41.30 113.73
C VAL A 307 45.99 40.72 112.67
N ALA A 308 46.33 39.60 112.02
CA ALA A 308 45.41 38.92 111.10
C ALA A 308 44.18 38.35 111.83
N TYR A 309 44.39 37.70 112.97
CA TYR A 309 43.36 37.10 113.82
C TYR A 309 42.45 38.19 114.43
N LYS A 310 42.99 39.31 114.92
CA LYS A 310 42.19 40.46 115.39
C LYS A 310 41.34 41.05 114.27
N ARG A 311 41.87 41.19 113.06
CA ARG A 311 41.08 41.65 111.90
C ARG A 311 40.00 40.65 111.49
N LEU A 312 40.25 39.35 111.60
CA LEU A 312 39.22 38.32 111.39
C LEU A 312 38.18 38.31 112.52
N LEU A 313 38.60 38.58 113.76
CA LEU A 313 37.72 38.70 114.92
C LEU A 313 36.85 39.97 114.87
N GLU A 314 37.36 41.07 114.31
CA GLU A 314 36.61 42.30 114.02
C GLU A 314 35.58 42.11 112.90
N LEU A 315 35.77 41.11 112.03
CA LEU A 315 34.83 40.73 110.97
C LEU A 315 33.85 39.61 111.39
N ALA A 316 34.15 38.87 112.45
CA ALA A 316 33.27 37.87 113.05
C ALA A 316 32.37 38.55 114.09
N GLU A 317 31.12 38.85 113.72
CA GLU A 317 30.14 39.51 114.61
C GLU A 317 29.94 38.77 115.95
N ASP A 318 30.15 37.45 115.95
CA ASP A 318 29.97 36.55 117.11
C ASP A 318 31.28 36.26 117.90
N GLY A 319 32.44 36.73 117.42
CA GLY A 319 33.74 36.49 118.06
C GLY A 319 34.31 35.07 117.93
N ASP A 320 33.74 34.21 117.08
CA ASP A 320 34.28 32.89 116.73
C ASP A 320 34.73 32.86 115.26
N ILE A 321 36.03 32.58 115.04
CA ILE A 321 36.65 32.55 113.72
C ILE A 321 36.44 31.19 113.03
N ASP A 322 36.29 30.10 113.77
CA ASP A 322 36.00 28.79 113.17
C ASP A 322 34.56 28.79 112.60
N HIS A 323 33.62 29.46 113.27
CA HIS A 323 32.28 29.72 112.73
C HIS A 323 32.32 30.59 111.46
N LEU A 324 33.07 31.70 111.48
CA LEU A 324 33.25 32.57 110.30
C LEU A 324 33.86 31.82 109.11
N LEU A 325 34.83 30.93 109.35
CA LEU A 325 35.45 30.09 108.31
C LEU A 325 34.46 29.04 107.77
N HIS A 326 33.67 28.40 108.64
CA HIS A 326 32.64 27.46 108.21
C HIS A 326 31.56 28.18 107.37
N ASP A 327 31.08 29.34 107.82
CA ASP A 327 30.15 30.18 107.06
C ASP A 327 30.73 30.64 105.73
N PHE A 328 32.04 30.93 105.68
CA PHE A 328 32.72 31.30 104.45
C PHE A 328 32.80 30.10 103.49
N MET A 329 33.19 28.91 103.95
CA MET A 329 33.20 27.71 103.11
C MET A 329 31.79 27.34 102.62
N GLU A 330 30.76 27.42 103.48
CA GLU A 330 29.38 27.15 103.06
C GLU A 330 28.89 28.20 102.05
N LYS A 331 29.28 29.47 102.20
CA LYS A 331 29.02 30.53 101.20
C LYS A 331 29.83 30.30 99.91
N GLU A 332 31.07 29.81 99.99
CA GLU A 332 31.90 29.47 98.83
C GLU A 332 31.34 28.29 98.05
N GLU A 333 30.96 27.20 98.72
CA GLU A 333 30.31 26.03 98.09
C GLU A 333 29.00 26.42 97.42
N LYS A 334 28.15 27.22 98.09
CA LYS A 334 26.93 27.78 97.50
C LYS A 334 27.25 28.68 96.30
N ASN A 335 28.29 29.50 96.37
CA ASN A 335 28.71 30.37 95.28
C ASN A 335 29.29 29.58 94.10
N PHE A 336 30.04 28.50 94.36
CA PHE A 336 30.55 27.58 93.34
C PHE A 336 29.43 26.79 92.66
N ALA A 337 28.42 26.35 93.42
CA ALA A 337 27.21 25.74 92.87
C ALA A 337 26.42 26.74 92.00
N CYS A 338 26.24 27.98 92.47
CA CYS A 338 25.62 29.05 91.69
C CYS A 338 26.41 29.39 90.42
N PHE A 339 27.75 29.45 90.48
CA PHE A 339 28.61 29.71 89.32
C PHE A 339 28.58 28.57 88.32
N SER A 340 28.60 27.31 88.79
CA SER A 340 28.46 26.12 87.96
C SER A 340 27.09 26.09 87.26
N TYR A 341 26.02 26.43 87.98
CA TYR A 341 24.68 26.55 87.41
C TYR A 341 24.59 27.72 86.40
N ALA A 342 25.17 28.88 86.70
CA ALA A 342 25.21 30.02 85.80
C ALA A 342 25.97 29.70 84.49
N ASN A 343 27.09 28.98 84.57
CA ASN A 343 27.82 28.51 83.40
C ASN A 343 27.00 27.51 82.58
N GLU A 344 26.30 26.56 83.20
CA GLU A 344 25.47 25.61 82.47
C GLU A 344 24.24 26.29 81.83
N MET A 345 23.64 27.26 82.52
CA MET A 345 22.61 28.12 81.92
C MET A 345 23.15 28.94 80.75
N ASN A 346 24.39 29.45 80.83
CA ASN A 346 25.01 30.16 79.72
C ASN A 346 25.30 29.23 78.54
N ASN A 347 25.78 28.00 78.79
CA ASN A 347 25.95 26.96 77.78
C ASN A 347 24.61 26.61 77.09
N GLU A 348 23.52 26.47 77.85
CA GLU A 348 22.18 26.23 77.29
C GLU A 348 21.64 27.44 76.52
N ILE A 349 21.90 28.67 76.97
CA ILE A 349 21.58 29.89 76.23
C ILE A 349 22.33 29.91 74.89
N GLU A 350 23.63 29.60 74.86
CA GLU A 350 24.42 29.52 73.62
C GLU A 350 23.90 28.42 72.68
N LYS A 351 23.58 27.23 73.20
CA LYS A 351 22.95 26.14 72.42
C LYS A 351 21.60 26.57 71.82
N VAL A 352 20.77 27.28 72.59
CA VAL A 352 19.47 27.79 72.12
C VAL A 352 19.65 28.91 71.09
N GLN A 353 20.57 29.85 71.30
CA GLN A 353 20.90 30.91 70.34
C GLN A 353 21.42 30.35 69.02
N GLN A 354 22.28 29.32 69.06
CA GLN A 354 22.75 28.65 67.86
C GLN A 354 21.59 27.96 67.11
N ARG A 355 20.69 27.24 67.81
CA ARG A 355 19.48 26.67 67.20
C ARG A 355 18.55 27.73 66.59
N ILE A 356 18.37 28.87 67.25
CA ILE A 356 17.58 29.99 66.71
C ILE A 356 18.21 30.50 65.41
N LYS A 357 19.54 30.65 65.37
CA LYS A 357 20.27 31.07 64.18
C LYS A 357 20.18 30.04 63.05
N ASP A 358 20.29 28.76 63.37
CA ASP A 358 20.15 27.68 62.39
C ASP A 358 18.74 27.65 61.79
N LEU A 359 17.69 27.78 62.61
CA LEU A 359 16.30 27.91 62.15
C LEU A 359 16.06 29.18 61.34
N GLN A 360 16.69 30.31 61.70
CA GLN A 360 16.61 31.55 60.90
C GLN A 360 17.25 31.38 59.53
N ASN A 361 18.39 30.67 59.45
CA ASN A 361 19.04 30.35 58.18
C ASN A 361 18.16 29.41 57.32
N GLU A 362 17.53 28.41 57.94
CA GLU A 362 16.59 27.49 57.26
C GLU A 362 15.36 28.22 56.73
N ILE A 363 14.73 29.09 57.53
CA ILE A 363 13.62 29.95 57.10
C ILE A 363 14.04 30.84 55.93
N THR A 364 15.24 31.44 56.01
CA THR A 364 15.75 32.31 54.94
C THR A 364 15.98 31.53 53.63
N ALA A 365 16.53 30.32 53.72
CA ALA A 365 16.70 29.44 52.56
C ALA A 365 15.34 29.05 51.93
N LEU A 366 14.37 28.64 52.76
CA LEU A 366 13.03 28.29 52.29
C LEU A 366 12.30 29.46 51.63
N VAL A 367 12.47 30.69 52.13
CA VAL A 367 11.89 31.91 51.51
C VAL A 367 12.54 32.19 50.14
N VAL A 368 13.86 32.05 50.01
CA VAL A 368 14.56 32.24 48.73
C VAL A 368 14.18 31.15 47.71
N ASP A 369 14.09 29.89 48.14
CA ASP A 369 13.62 28.79 47.29
C ASP A 369 12.16 29.00 46.86
N GLN A 370 11.29 29.48 47.76
CA GLN A 370 9.91 29.82 47.43
C GLN A 370 9.84 30.97 46.42
N GLU A 371 10.58 32.07 46.61
CA GLU A 371 10.62 33.20 45.68
C GLU A 371 11.16 32.78 44.29
N TYR A 372 12.14 31.88 44.24
CA TYR A 372 12.63 31.29 43.00
C TYR A 372 11.54 30.47 42.29
N VAL A 373 10.83 29.60 43.02
CA VAL A 373 9.73 28.79 42.48
C VAL A 373 8.58 29.68 42.01
N GLU A 374 8.18 30.68 42.78
CA GLU A 374 7.11 31.63 42.42
C GLU A 374 7.47 32.44 41.16
N ASN A 375 8.70 32.96 41.05
CA ASN A 375 9.17 33.64 39.83
C ASN A 375 9.22 32.69 38.62
N SER A 376 9.64 31.43 38.81
CA SER A 376 9.64 30.44 37.73
C SER A 376 8.22 30.10 37.25
N ASN A 377 7.26 29.98 38.18
CA ASN A 377 5.86 29.75 37.87
C ASN A 377 5.21 30.97 37.19
N LEU A 378 5.52 32.19 37.64
CA LEU A 378 5.07 33.43 37.01
C LEU A 378 5.53 33.51 35.55
N ARG A 379 6.79 33.16 35.28
CA ARG A 379 7.34 33.11 33.93
C ARG A 379 6.65 32.05 33.06
N ILE A 380 6.45 30.84 33.57
CA ILE A 380 5.72 29.78 32.86
C ILE A 380 4.26 30.21 32.57
N LEU A 381 3.61 30.89 33.50
CA LEU A 381 2.26 31.43 33.30
C LEU A 381 2.22 32.51 32.22
N GLN A 382 3.22 33.39 32.16
CA GLN A 382 3.35 34.39 31.09
C GLN A 382 3.60 33.75 29.73
N GLU A 383 4.50 32.76 29.65
CA GLU A 383 4.78 32.00 28.42
C GLU A 383 3.51 31.27 27.93
N LEU A 384 2.73 30.64 28.83
CA LEU A 384 1.44 30.01 28.50
C LEU A 384 0.33 31.02 28.14
N GLU A 385 0.33 32.22 28.71
CA GLU A 385 -0.62 33.29 28.35
C GLU A 385 -0.32 33.84 26.95
N GLU A 386 0.97 34.00 26.59
CA GLU A 386 1.40 34.40 25.25
C GLU A 386 1.07 33.32 24.20
N GLU A 387 1.35 32.03 24.48
CA GLU A 387 0.91 30.91 23.62
C GLU A 387 -0.62 30.86 23.44
N LEU A 388 -1.39 31.16 24.50
CA LEU A 388 -2.85 31.20 24.44
C LEU A 388 -3.36 32.38 23.61
N ILE A 389 -2.70 33.54 23.68
CA ILE A 389 -3.00 34.69 22.82
C ILE A 389 -2.67 34.37 21.37
N GLU A 390 -1.50 33.82 21.07
CA GLU A 390 -1.10 33.46 19.70
C GLU A 390 -2.05 32.42 19.10
N THR A 391 -2.33 31.32 19.81
CA THR A 391 -3.22 30.26 19.32
C THR A 391 -4.68 30.72 19.16
N THR A 392 -5.17 31.64 20.00
CA THR A 392 -6.51 32.21 19.82
C THR A 392 -6.57 33.21 18.66
N GLU A 393 -5.50 33.99 18.41
CA GLU A 393 -5.37 34.79 17.19
C GLU A 393 -5.34 33.91 15.93
N GLU A 394 -4.56 32.84 15.92
CA GLU A 394 -4.51 31.90 14.80
C GLU A 394 -5.88 31.28 14.54
N ALA A 395 -6.55 30.77 15.58
CA ALA A 395 -7.89 30.19 15.47
C ALA A 395 -8.88 31.19 14.85
N LYS A 396 -8.83 32.46 15.26
CA LYS A 396 -9.65 33.53 14.70
C LYS A 396 -9.30 33.82 13.22
N ARG A 397 -8.02 33.86 12.86
CA ARG A 397 -7.57 33.99 11.45
C ARG A 397 -8.09 32.83 10.58
N TYR A 398 -8.10 31.60 11.10
CA TYR A 398 -8.70 30.45 10.40
C TYR A 398 -10.22 30.56 10.30
N GLU A 399 -10.91 30.99 11.36
CA GLU A 399 -12.37 31.19 11.36
C GLU A 399 -12.78 32.24 10.31
N ASP A 400 -12.08 33.37 10.23
CA ASP A 400 -12.36 34.43 9.28
C ASP A 400 -12.06 34.01 7.82
N ARG A 401 -11.00 33.21 7.58
CA ARG A 401 -10.76 32.57 6.28
C ARG A 401 -11.88 31.59 5.91
N CYS A 402 -12.39 30.81 6.87
CA CYS A 402 -13.52 29.91 6.66
C CYS A 402 -14.82 30.68 6.35
N LYS A 403 -15.07 31.83 7.00
CA LYS A 403 -16.21 32.72 6.69
C LYS A 403 -16.13 33.26 5.27
N GLU A 404 -14.98 33.80 4.84
CA GLU A 404 -14.84 34.32 3.47
C GLU A 404 -14.94 33.21 2.42
N SER A 405 -14.32 32.04 2.65
CA SER A 405 -14.48 30.87 1.77
C SER A 405 -15.95 30.42 1.67
N SER A 406 -16.67 30.38 2.79
CA SER A 406 -18.11 30.05 2.83
C SER A 406 -18.97 31.07 2.08
N LYS A 407 -18.60 32.35 2.14
CA LYS A 407 -19.26 33.44 1.41
C LYS A 407 -19.03 33.32 -0.10
N VAL A 408 -17.80 33.04 -0.54
CA VAL A 408 -17.49 32.76 -1.95
C VAL A 408 -18.27 31.53 -2.44
N LEU A 409 -18.30 30.46 -1.65
CA LEU A 409 -19.02 29.22 -1.95
C LEU A 409 -20.56 29.45 -2.02
N GLY A 410 -21.09 30.30 -1.14
CA GLY A 410 -22.48 30.75 -1.18
C GLY A 410 -22.82 31.56 -2.44
N GLN A 411 -21.97 32.51 -2.82
CA GLN A 411 -22.12 33.25 -4.09
C GLN A 411 -22.07 32.31 -5.30
N LEU A 412 -21.17 31.32 -5.27
CA LEU A 412 -20.99 30.34 -6.32
C LEU A 412 -22.23 29.44 -6.50
N LYS A 413 -22.82 28.95 -5.41
CA LYS A 413 -24.12 28.24 -5.43
C LYS A 413 -25.21 29.09 -6.08
N SER A 414 -25.38 30.34 -5.66
CA SER A 414 -26.41 31.24 -6.18
C SER A 414 -26.23 31.54 -7.68
N ARG A 415 -24.99 31.74 -8.14
CA ARG A 415 -24.69 31.91 -9.58
C ARG A 415 -24.94 30.63 -10.37
N THR A 416 -24.60 29.46 -9.82
CA THR A 416 -24.83 28.17 -10.47
C THR A 416 -26.33 27.87 -10.58
N ASP A 417 -27.13 28.18 -9.54
CA ASP A 417 -28.59 28.06 -9.57
C ASP A 417 -29.23 29.00 -10.61
N ALA A 418 -28.75 30.25 -10.72
CA ALA A 418 -29.19 31.17 -11.76
C ALA A 418 -28.88 30.65 -13.17
N LEU A 419 -27.62 30.27 -13.45
CA LEU A 419 -27.22 29.70 -14.75
C LEU A 419 -27.97 28.43 -15.10
N PHE A 420 -28.26 27.58 -14.11
CA PHE A 420 -28.99 26.33 -14.29
C PHE A 420 -30.46 26.56 -14.70
N LYS A 421 -31.09 27.59 -14.12
CA LYS A 421 -32.45 28.06 -14.48
C LYS A 421 -32.47 28.72 -15.86
N GLU A 422 -31.51 29.59 -16.15
CA GLU A 422 -31.41 30.32 -17.42
C GLU A 422 -31.10 29.40 -18.62
N SER A 423 -30.22 28.41 -18.42
CA SER A 423 -29.81 27.47 -19.48
C SER A 423 -30.83 26.36 -19.79
N ASN A 424 -31.97 26.33 -19.10
CA ASN A 424 -32.97 25.24 -19.15
C ASN A 424 -32.33 23.84 -19.03
N CYS A 425 -31.47 23.67 -18.02
CA CYS A 425 -30.78 22.40 -17.77
C CYS A 425 -31.76 21.29 -17.35
N ASN A 426 -31.70 20.12 -18.00
CA ASN A 426 -32.56 18.99 -17.70
C ASN A 426 -32.21 18.33 -16.34
N ALA A 427 -32.81 18.85 -15.28
CA ALA A 427 -32.57 18.44 -13.89
C ALA A 427 -33.05 17.03 -13.53
N THR A 428 -33.89 16.41 -14.37
CA THR A 428 -34.64 15.17 -14.07
C THR A 428 -33.75 14.01 -13.60
N LYS A 429 -32.51 13.91 -14.09
CA LYS A 429 -31.57 12.85 -13.70
C LYS A 429 -30.98 13.05 -12.30
N ILE A 430 -30.64 14.28 -11.91
CA ILE A 430 -30.12 14.62 -10.58
C ILE A 430 -31.25 14.73 -9.55
N MET A 431 -32.40 15.31 -9.92
CA MET A 431 -33.59 15.37 -9.05
C MET A 431 -34.03 13.98 -8.59
N LYS A 432 -33.89 12.94 -9.42
CA LYS A 432 -34.19 11.56 -9.06
C LYS A 432 -33.17 10.92 -8.09
N GLN A 433 -31.98 11.51 -7.94
CA GLN A 433 -30.94 11.07 -7.00
C GLN A 433 -30.94 11.87 -5.68
N LEU A 434 -31.42 13.11 -5.69
CA LEU A 434 -31.40 14.01 -4.51
C LEU A 434 -32.69 14.03 -3.68
N GLY A 435 -33.79 13.46 -4.18
CA GLY A 435 -35.06 13.40 -3.46
C GLY A 435 -35.75 14.78 -3.35
N GLU A 436 -36.40 15.05 -2.21
CA GLU A 436 -37.17 16.30 -2.00
C GLU A 436 -36.31 17.56 -1.86
N ASN A 437 -35.00 17.41 -1.58
CA ASN A 437 -34.06 18.51 -1.40
C ASN A 437 -33.62 19.11 -2.75
N ARG A 438 -34.47 19.97 -3.33
CA ARG A 438 -34.24 20.64 -4.63
C ARG A 438 -33.20 21.78 -4.62
N GLN A 439 -32.38 21.91 -3.56
CA GLN A 439 -31.42 23.01 -3.39
C GLN A 439 -29.98 22.56 -3.68
N ILE A 440 -29.15 23.50 -4.14
CA ILE A 440 -27.73 23.25 -4.42
C ILE A 440 -26.92 23.27 -3.10
N THR A 441 -26.70 22.09 -2.53
CA THR A 441 -25.83 21.85 -1.37
C THR A 441 -24.35 21.68 -1.79
N ASP A 442 -23.40 21.88 -0.88
CA ASP A 442 -21.95 21.77 -1.16
C ASP A 442 -21.54 20.42 -1.78
N LEU A 443 -22.07 19.31 -1.27
CA LEU A 443 -21.81 17.97 -1.79
C LEU A 443 -22.35 17.76 -3.22
N ASN A 444 -23.36 18.55 -3.61
CA ASN A 444 -24.08 18.40 -4.87
C ASN A 444 -23.60 19.40 -5.93
N LEU A 445 -22.97 20.50 -5.53
CA LEU A 445 -22.53 21.61 -6.40
C LEU A 445 -21.70 21.14 -7.59
N MET A 446 -20.77 20.20 -7.37
CA MET A 446 -19.94 19.62 -8.44
C MET A 446 -20.77 18.84 -9.49
N GLN A 447 -21.88 18.21 -9.08
CA GLN A 447 -22.78 17.50 -9.99
C GLN A 447 -23.63 18.49 -10.80
N PHE A 448 -24.00 19.63 -10.21
CA PHE A 448 -24.66 20.73 -10.92
C PHE A 448 -23.72 21.38 -11.95
N PHE A 449 -22.44 21.60 -11.63
CA PHE A 449 -21.45 22.06 -12.61
C PHE A 449 -21.36 21.12 -13.81
N GLY A 450 -21.20 19.80 -13.59
CA GLY A 450 -21.14 18.83 -14.68
C GLY A 450 -22.39 18.81 -15.59
N LEU A 451 -23.56 19.22 -15.10
CA LEU A 451 -24.75 19.43 -15.94
C LEU A 451 -24.72 20.76 -16.70
N VAL A 452 -24.33 21.85 -16.04
CA VAL A 452 -24.18 23.18 -16.68
C VAL A 452 -23.12 23.08 -17.78
N ASP A 453 -21.94 22.54 -17.51
CA ASP A 453 -20.86 22.34 -18.49
C ASP A 453 -21.32 21.52 -19.70
N LYS A 454 -22.07 20.43 -19.47
CA LYS A 454 -22.64 19.62 -20.56
C LYS A 454 -23.63 20.44 -21.38
N LYS A 455 -24.51 21.21 -20.75
CA LYS A 455 -25.51 22.03 -21.44
C LYS A 455 -24.87 23.18 -22.21
N THR A 456 -23.88 23.84 -21.64
CA THR A 456 -23.05 24.86 -22.31
C THR A 456 -22.32 24.26 -23.51
N THR A 457 -21.75 23.06 -23.38
CA THR A 457 -21.12 22.34 -24.50
C THR A 457 -22.11 22.02 -25.62
N GLU A 458 -23.33 21.56 -25.28
CA GLU A 458 -24.41 21.34 -26.26
C GLU A 458 -24.84 22.64 -26.97
N LEU A 459 -24.95 23.75 -26.23
CA LEU A 459 -25.33 25.06 -26.79
C LEU A 459 -24.23 25.63 -27.69
N LEU A 460 -22.95 25.57 -27.27
CA LEU A 460 -21.80 25.97 -28.08
C LEU A 460 -21.68 25.12 -29.36
N LEU A 461 -21.95 23.81 -29.26
CA LEU A 461 -21.98 22.95 -30.45
C LEU A 461 -23.11 23.37 -31.40
N MET A 462 -24.31 23.64 -30.89
CA MET A 462 -25.44 24.08 -31.72
C MET A 462 -25.19 25.46 -32.35
N GLU A 463 -24.58 26.39 -31.61
CA GLU A 463 -24.18 27.72 -32.10
C GLU A 463 -23.10 27.62 -33.18
N SER A 464 -22.12 26.72 -33.02
CA SER A 464 -21.09 26.46 -34.02
C SER A 464 -21.66 25.89 -35.34
N ILE A 465 -22.66 25.01 -35.24
CA ILE A 465 -23.37 24.46 -36.41
C ILE A 465 -24.19 25.56 -37.09
N LEU A 466 -24.89 26.40 -36.31
CA LEU A 466 -25.65 27.53 -36.85
C LEU A 466 -24.74 28.51 -37.61
N ARG A 467 -23.60 28.90 -37.03
CA ARG A 467 -22.59 29.74 -37.71
C ARG A 467 -22.07 29.11 -39.00
N TYR A 468 -21.85 27.79 -39.01
CA TYR A 468 -21.43 27.07 -40.21
C TYR A 468 -22.51 27.10 -41.30
N THR A 469 -23.79 26.95 -40.93
CA THR A 469 -24.92 27.01 -41.88
C THR A 469 -25.28 28.44 -42.33
N SER A 470 -24.96 29.47 -41.54
CA SER A 470 -25.21 30.87 -41.92
C SER A 470 -24.06 31.51 -42.72
N ALA A 471 -22.93 30.82 -42.87
CA ALA A 471 -21.76 31.29 -43.61
C ALA A 471 -21.77 30.92 -45.11
N ASP A 472 -22.85 30.31 -45.60
CA ASP A 472 -23.00 29.92 -47.02
C ASP A 472 -23.32 31.13 -47.93
N ASP A 473 -23.72 32.28 -47.35
CA ASP A 473 -23.89 33.55 -48.04
C ASP A 473 -22.83 34.60 -47.61
N SER A 474 -21.92 34.90 -48.54
CA SER A 474 -20.86 35.94 -48.53
C SER A 474 -19.54 35.67 -47.77
N HIS A 475 -18.44 36.05 -48.42
CA HIS A 475 -17.07 35.56 -48.15
C HIS A 475 -16.37 36.12 -46.90
N SER A 476 -15.65 35.26 -46.18
CA SER A 476 -14.16 35.24 -46.24
C SER A 476 -13.55 34.14 -45.34
N ALA A 477 -12.34 33.69 -45.68
CA ALA A 477 -11.67 32.62 -44.96
C ALA A 477 -11.04 33.10 -43.65
N GLN A 478 -11.68 32.77 -42.52
CA GLN A 478 -11.06 32.85 -41.20
C GLN A 478 -10.96 31.42 -40.63
N PRO A 479 -9.80 30.97 -40.10
CA PRO A 479 -9.67 29.61 -39.58
C PRO A 479 -10.65 29.38 -38.43
N PHE A 480 -11.44 28.30 -38.52
CA PHE A 480 -12.39 27.94 -37.48
C PHE A 480 -11.65 27.53 -36.19
N ALA A 481 -11.47 28.50 -35.29
CA ALA A 481 -10.99 28.25 -33.94
C ALA A 481 -12.13 27.61 -33.14
N ASN A 482 -11.99 26.32 -32.83
CA ASN A 482 -13.00 25.59 -32.06
C ASN A 482 -13.17 26.22 -30.67
N PRO A 483 -14.37 26.74 -30.31
CA PRO A 483 -14.60 27.38 -29.00
C PRO A 483 -14.28 26.46 -27.82
N LEU A 484 -14.34 25.14 -28.03
CA LEU A 484 -14.04 24.10 -27.03
C LEU A 484 -12.54 23.93 -26.73
N LEU A 485 -11.62 24.52 -27.51
CA LEU A 485 -10.19 24.54 -27.21
C LEU A 485 -9.69 25.89 -26.64
N GLY A 486 -10.37 27.00 -26.98
CA GLY A 486 -9.96 28.35 -26.58
C GLY A 486 -10.12 28.65 -25.08
N THR A 487 -10.97 27.92 -24.37
CA THR A 487 -11.19 28.11 -22.92
C THR A 487 -10.01 27.69 -22.04
N THR A 488 -9.00 27.03 -22.60
CA THR A 488 -7.79 26.62 -21.86
C THR A 488 -6.98 27.83 -21.37
N GLU A 489 -7.07 29.00 -22.03
CA GLU A 489 -6.38 30.23 -21.63
C GLU A 489 -7.02 30.95 -20.42
N LEU A 490 -8.23 30.55 -20.00
CA LEU A 490 -8.92 31.11 -18.83
C LEU A 490 -8.70 30.32 -17.53
N LEU A 491 -8.04 29.16 -17.59
CA LEU A 491 -7.58 28.45 -16.41
C LEU A 491 -6.33 29.15 -15.84
N CYS A 492 -6.57 30.16 -15.01
CA CYS A 492 -5.53 30.74 -14.17
C CYS A 492 -4.86 29.61 -13.38
N VAL A 493 -3.54 29.47 -13.55
CA VAL A 493 -2.75 28.47 -12.84
C VAL A 493 -2.84 28.76 -11.35
N MET A 494 -3.68 27.99 -10.65
CA MET A 494 -3.76 28.08 -9.19
C MET A 494 -2.42 27.62 -8.63
N ASP A 495 -1.66 28.57 -8.11
CA ASP A 495 -0.33 28.33 -7.55
C ASP A 495 -0.42 27.35 -6.37
N GLN A 496 -0.01 26.12 -6.62
CA GLN A 496 -0.09 25.01 -5.67
C GLN A 496 0.87 25.21 -4.47
N ALA A 497 1.72 26.24 -4.50
CA ALA A 497 2.58 26.65 -3.38
C ALA A 497 1.79 27.24 -2.18
N GLN A 498 0.56 27.74 -2.36
CA GLN A 498 -0.20 28.36 -1.25
C GLN A 498 -0.91 27.38 -0.29
N LEU A 499 -0.77 26.06 -0.50
CA LEU A 499 -1.44 25.02 0.31
C LEU A 499 -0.51 24.21 1.23
N CYS A 500 0.78 24.52 1.29
CA CYS A 500 1.72 23.85 2.19
C CYS A 500 2.26 24.83 3.24
N LEU A 501 1.83 24.66 4.49
CA LEU A 501 2.49 25.29 5.64
C LEU A 501 3.92 24.78 5.77
N PRO A 502 4.95 25.64 5.84
CA PRO A 502 6.26 25.23 6.30
C PRO A 502 6.22 24.95 7.82
N PRO A 503 6.97 23.97 8.33
CA PRO A 503 7.03 23.72 9.78
C PRO A 503 7.73 24.89 10.50
N PRO A 504 7.32 25.22 11.74
CA PRO A 504 7.88 26.35 12.48
C PRO A 504 9.36 26.14 12.80
N ALA A 505 10.12 27.23 12.75
CA ALA A 505 11.45 27.32 13.35
C ALA A 505 11.30 27.91 14.76
N LEU A 506 12.10 27.44 15.72
CA LEU A 506 12.22 28.12 17.01
C LEU A 506 13.67 28.12 17.49
N ASP A 507 14.02 29.20 18.18
CA ASP A 507 15.37 29.58 18.55
C ASP A 507 15.89 28.91 19.84
N SER A 508 17.13 29.26 20.17
CA SER A 508 17.96 28.68 21.22
C SER A 508 17.50 28.92 22.67
N ALA A 509 17.64 27.90 23.52
CA ALA A 509 18.22 28.04 24.86
C ALA A 509 18.79 26.70 25.37
N THR A 510 20.08 26.67 25.72
CA THR A 510 20.71 25.57 26.46
C THR A 510 20.56 25.75 27.98
N ASP A 511 21.07 24.76 28.74
CA ASP A 511 21.36 24.81 30.18
C ASP A 511 20.17 24.52 31.12
N THR A 512 20.05 23.24 31.57
CA THR A 512 19.21 22.80 32.71
C THR A 512 19.46 21.33 33.13
N ILE A 513 20.68 20.79 33.01
CA ILE A 513 20.97 19.36 33.34
C ILE A 513 22.18 19.15 34.29
N ASP A 514 22.81 20.23 34.79
CA ASP A 514 23.97 20.12 35.70
C ASP A 514 23.60 20.09 37.21
N THR A 515 22.31 20.13 37.56
CA THR A 515 21.83 20.34 38.94
C THR A 515 20.80 19.32 39.41
N LEU A 516 21.20 18.05 39.64
CA LEU A 516 20.42 17.13 40.50
C LEU A 516 21.26 15.93 40.96
N ASP A 517 21.71 15.98 42.22
CA ASP A 517 22.63 15.00 42.83
C ASP A 517 21.91 13.93 43.70
N VAL A 518 20.63 13.67 43.40
CA VAL A 518 19.75 12.75 44.15
C VAL A 518 19.46 11.49 43.32
N PRO A 519 19.45 10.28 43.89
CA PRO A 519 19.07 9.06 43.18
C PRO A 519 17.60 9.12 42.72
N LEU A 520 17.39 9.18 41.41
CA LEU A 520 16.06 9.21 40.79
C LEU A 520 15.44 7.82 40.73
N ASP A 521 14.16 7.75 41.13
CA ASP A 521 13.29 6.58 41.00
C ASP A 521 13.05 6.21 39.52
N HIS A 522 12.74 4.94 39.23
CA HIS A 522 12.68 4.39 37.88
C HIS A 522 11.68 5.14 36.99
N ASP A 523 10.50 5.51 37.52
CA ASP A 523 9.49 6.21 36.74
C ASP A 523 9.83 7.68 36.50
N LYS A 524 10.53 8.32 37.45
CA LYS A 524 11.10 9.67 37.27
C LYS A 524 12.24 9.65 36.25
N LEU A 525 13.08 8.60 36.27
CA LEU A 525 14.12 8.38 35.27
C LEU A 525 13.50 8.17 33.88
N ARG A 526 12.38 7.41 33.79
CA ARG A 526 11.65 7.19 32.55
C ARG A 526 11.04 8.48 31.99
N GLN A 527 10.47 9.34 32.85
CA GLN A 527 9.98 10.67 32.43
C GLN A 527 11.11 11.59 31.96
N LEU A 528 12.22 11.68 32.72
CA LEU A 528 13.39 12.46 32.31
C LEU A 528 14.02 11.94 31.02
N ILE A 529 14.03 10.62 30.81
CA ILE A 529 14.49 10.03 29.54
C ILE A 529 13.54 10.43 28.42
N LEU A 530 12.22 10.34 28.58
CA LEU A 530 11.25 10.75 27.55
C LEU A 530 11.38 12.25 27.21
N GLN A 531 11.49 13.13 28.20
CA GLN A 531 11.73 14.57 27.98
C GLN A 531 13.11 14.85 27.34
N SER A 532 14.14 14.09 27.71
CA SER A 532 15.45 14.17 27.04
C SER A 532 15.37 13.66 25.60
N TRP A 533 14.45 12.74 25.31
CA TRP A 533 14.26 12.15 24.00
C TRP A 533 13.54 13.10 23.06
N GLU A 534 12.52 13.80 23.56
CA GLU A 534 11.89 14.94 22.85
C GLU A 534 12.90 16.07 22.59
N LYS A 535 13.77 16.40 23.58
CA LYS A 535 14.90 17.33 23.39
C LYS A 535 15.92 16.85 22.34
N GLU A 536 16.36 15.60 22.36
CA GLU A 536 17.38 15.09 21.42
C GLU A 536 16.85 14.92 19.98
N TRP A 537 15.60 14.50 19.81
CA TRP A 537 15.01 14.39 18.47
C TRP A 537 14.79 15.77 17.82
N GLY A 538 14.47 16.81 18.60
CA GLY A 538 14.51 18.20 18.12
C GLY A 538 15.92 18.64 17.68
N ASN A 539 16.94 18.30 18.47
CA ASN A 539 18.32 18.72 18.21
C ASN A 539 18.95 18.09 16.95
N THR A 540 18.66 16.82 16.65
CA THR A 540 19.31 16.11 15.53
C THR A 540 18.90 16.60 14.13
N ALA A 541 17.73 17.26 13.98
CA ALA A 541 17.29 17.83 12.72
C ALA A 541 18.04 19.12 12.32
N SER A 542 18.65 19.83 13.28
CA SER A 542 19.21 21.17 13.09
C SER A 542 20.63 21.17 12.49
N THR A 543 21.43 20.11 12.70
CA THR A 543 22.86 20.08 12.35
C THR A 543 23.18 19.91 10.85
N GLY A 544 22.16 19.78 9.99
CA GLY A 544 22.32 19.51 8.56
C GLY A 544 22.61 20.72 7.64
N LYS A 545 22.55 21.98 8.14
CA LYS A 545 22.61 23.20 7.30
C LYS A 545 23.68 24.23 7.74
N LYS A 546 24.94 23.80 7.95
CA LYS A 546 26.06 24.76 8.06
C LYS A 546 27.38 24.15 7.56
N GLY A 547 27.64 24.25 6.25
CA GLY A 547 28.87 23.67 5.67
C GLY A 547 28.95 23.65 4.15
N ARG A 548 28.71 24.76 3.46
CA ARG A 548 29.16 24.97 2.06
C ARG A 548 29.10 26.46 1.67
N ASN A 549 30.22 27.14 1.90
CA ASN A 549 30.73 28.27 1.13
C ASN A 549 32.25 28.30 1.35
N ASP A 550 32.99 28.95 0.45
CA ASP A 550 34.45 29.03 0.37
C ASP A 550 35.21 27.71 0.08
N VAL A 551 35.41 27.44 -1.21
CA VAL A 551 36.78 27.41 -1.77
C VAL A 551 36.76 28.13 -3.13
N ARG A 552 37.71 29.05 -3.32
CA ARG A 552 37.91 29.85 -4.52
C ARG A 552 39.32 29.62 -5.07
N VAL A 553 39.45 28.80 -6.11
CA VAL A 553 40.49 28.85 -7.17
C VAL A 553 39.85 28.33 -8.44
#